data_AF-A0A522UN52-F1
#
_entry.id   AF-A0A522UN52-F1
#
_cell.length_a   1.000
_cell.length_b   1.000
_cell.length_c   1.000
_cell.angle_alpha   90.00
_cell.angle_beta   90.00
_cell.angle_gamma   90.00
#
_symmetry.space_group_name_H-M   'P 1'
#
loop_
_entity.id
_entity.type
_entity.pdbx_description
1 polymer ?
#
loop_
_entity_poly.entity_id
_entity_poly.type
_entity_poly.pdbx_seq_one_letter_code
_entity_poly.pdbx_strand_id
1 'polypeptide(L)'
;MWLAVRGLTEDDKAQIHRALSEANYIWVALSVLLGIVAHLSRAVRWKMLFAPMNLHPKLSNIFYAVMIGYLGNLVINRLGEVLRCTILKRYEKIPLTQSFGTVIAERMIDTVVVLMLFSISIWIEYNRLQTYISENIISPLKLRLYSYAENTMLLFLAAGFG
;
A
#
# COMPACT_ATOMS: atom_id res chain seq x y z
N MET A 1 12.98 -5.01 8.02
CA MET A 1 14.27 -4.54 7.45
C MET A 1 15.34 -5.63 7.43
N TRP A 2 15.62 -6.35 8.53
CA TRP A 2 16.66 -7.41 8.55
C TRP A 2 16.52 -8.45 7.43
N LEU A 3 15.30 -8.93 7.14
CA LEU A 3 15.03 -9.88 6.06
C LEU A 3 15.40 -9.38 4.65
N ALA A 4 15.35 -8.06 4.42
CA ALA A 4 15.67 -7.46 3.13
C ALA A 4 17.17 -7.20 2.95
N VAL A 5 17.89 -6.95 4.06
CA VAL A 5 19.32 -6.58 4.05
C VAL A 5 20.23 -7.82 4.16
N ARG A 6 19.75 -8.90 4.78
CA ARG A 6 20.55 -10.12 5.06
C ARG A 6 21.05 -10.87 3.81
N GLY A 7 20.49 -10.60 2.64
CA GLY A 7 20.82 -11.30 1.39
C GLY A 7 21.57 -10.46 0.37
N LEU A 8 22.02 -9.24 0.73
CA LEU A 8 22.73 -8.36 -0.20
C LEU A 8 24.13 -8.93 -0.49
N THR A 9 24.36 -9.28 -1.75
CA THR A 9 25.68 -9.65 -2.25
C THR A 9 26.60 -8.43 -2.31
N GLU A 10 27.91 -8.65 -2.42
CA GLU A 10 28.85 -7.54 -2.60
C GLU A 10 28.61 -6.77 -3.91
N ASP A 11 28.06 -7.44 -4.93
CA ASP A 11 27.67 -6.78 -6.19
C ASP A 11 26.44 -5.87 -5.99
N ASP A 12 25.42 -6.30 -5.23
CA ASP A 12 24.25 -5.46 -4.92
C ASP A 12 24.67 -4.16 -4.20
N LYS A 13 25.63 -4.24 -3.28
CA LYS A 13 26.18 -3.07 -2.58
C LYS A 13 26.91 -2.13 -3.54
N ALA A 14 27.72 -2.68 -4.45
CA ALA A 14 28.42 -1.90 -5.46
C ALA A 14 27.46 -1.23 -6.44
N GLN A 15 26.35 -1.89 -6.79
CA GLN A 15 25.29 -1.32 -7.62
C GLN A 15 24.55 -0.18 -6.89
N ILE A 16 24.21 -0.34 -5.61
CA ILE A 16 23.59 0.74 -4.81
C ILE A 16 24.52 1.95 -4.73
N HIS A 17 25.82 1.75 -4.50
CA HIS A 17 26.79 2.84 -4.43
C HIS A 17 26.91 3.57 -5.78
N ARG A 18 27.00 2.84 -6.89
CA ARG A 18 26.99 3.44 -8.24
C ARG A 18 25.71 4.23 -8.50
N ALA A 19 24.55 3.64 -8.21
CA ALA A 19 23.26 4.30 -8.38
C ALA A 19 23.14 5.60 -7.56
N LEU A 20 23.68 5.64 -6.34
CA LEU A 20 23.71 6.85 -5.51
C LEU A 20 24.68 7.92 -6.03
N SER A 21 25.81 7.51 -6.60
CA SER A 21 26.82 8.43 -7.15
C SER A 21 26.42 9.02 -8.51
N GLU A 22 25.71 8.25 -9.33
CA GLU A 22 25.25 8.66 -10.67
C GLU A 22 23.85 9.31 -10.63
N ALA A 23 23.17 9.28 -9.48
CA ALA A 23 21.85 9.87 -9.31
C ALA A 23 21.87 11.37 -9.59
N ASN A 24 20.94 11.81 -10.42
CA ASN A 24 20.72 13.23 -10.63
C ASN A 24 19.95 13.82 -9.43
N TYR A 25 20.67 14.52 -8.57
CA TYR A 25 20.14 15.13 -7.35
C TYR A 25 19.06 16.19 -7.58
N ILE A 26 18.91 16.74 -8.80
CA ILE A 26 17.80 17.65 -9.14
C ILE A 26 16.47 16.90 -9.03
N TRP A 27 16.41 15.67 -9.56
CA TRP A 27 15.21 14.84 -9.46
C TRP A 27 14.94 14.41 -8.02
N VAL A 28 15.99 14.16 -7.23
CA VAL A 28 15.87 13.87 -5.79
C VAL A 28 15.25 15.07 -5.08
N ALA A 29 15.80 16.28 -5.27
CA ALA A 29 15.28 17.50 -4.66
C ALA A 29 13.83 17.79 -5.09
N LEU A 30 13.52 17.63 -6.38
CA LEU A 30 12.15 17.78 -6.89
C LEU A 30 11.19 16.77 -6.24
N SER A 31 11.61 15.51 -6.07
CA SER A 31 10.81 14.49 -5.41
C SER A 31 10.49 14.83 -3.94
N VAL A 32 11.47 15.39 -3.22
CA VAL A 32 11.30 15.85 -1.84
C VAL A 32 10.33 17.03 -1.79
N LEU A 33 10.48 18.00 -2.69
CA LEU A 33 9.58 19.15 -2.78
C LEU A 33 8.13 18.70 -3.05
N LEU A 34 7.93 17.83 -4.04
CA LEU A 34 6.61 17.28 -4.35
C LEU A 34 6.06 16.45 -3.19
N GLY A 35 6.90 15.72 -2.46
CA GLY A 35 6.53 15.01 -1.24
C GLY A 35 5.99 15.94 -0.15
N ILE A 36 6.68 17.06 0.10
CA ILE A 36 6.23 18.10 1.06
C ILE A 36 4.88 18.67 0.61
N VAL A 37 4.71 19.00 -0.67
CA VAL A 37 3.45 19.51 -1.22
C VAL A 37 2.32 18.48 -1.08
N ALA A 38 2.60 17.19 -1.34
CA ALA A 38 1.63 16.12 -1.18
C ALA A 38 1.17 15.99 0.29
N HIS A 39 2.10 16.13 1.24
CA HIS A 39 1.76 16.14 2.66
C HIS A 39 1.00 17.39 3.10
N LEU A 40 1.30 18.55 2.53
CA LEU A 40 0.53 19.77 2.76
C LEU A 40 -0.90 19.63 2.25
N SER A 41 -1.08 19.09 1.05
CA SER A 41 -2.39 18.75 0.49
C SER A 41 -3.18 17.83 1.44
N ARG A 42 -2.53 16.81 2.01
CA ARG A 42 -3.14 15.94 3.02
C ARG A 42 -3.57 16.70 4.28
N ALA A 43 -2.75 17.63 4.76
CA ALA A 43 -3.10 18.46 5.91
C ALA A 43 -4.31 19.36 5.62
N VAL A 44 -4.40 19.95 4.43
CA VAL A 44 -5.57 20.73 3.98
C VAL A 44 -6.82 19.84 3.92
N ARG A 45 -6.74 18.66 3.31
CA ARG A 45 -7.85 17.69 3.26
C ARG A 45 -8.32 17.30 4.67
N TRP A 46 -7.38 17.01 5.57
CA TRP A 46 -7.72 16.63 6.93
C TRP A 46 -8.34 17.80 7.71
N LYS A 47 -7.88 19.05 7.49
CA LYS A 47 -8.51 20.25 8.04
C LYS A 47 -10.00 20.36 7.67
N MET A 48 -10.36 20.03 6.43
CA MET A 48 -11.74 20.09 5.96
C MET A 48 -12.66 19.14 6.72
N LEU A 49 -12.16 17.99 7.20
CA LEU A 49 -12.94 17.02 7.99
C LEU A 49 -13.36 17.56 9.37
N PHE A 50 -12.74 18.64 9.85
CA PHE A 50 -13.11 19.29 11.10
C PHE A 50 -14.20 20.36 10.94
N ALA A 51 -14.43 20.85 9.71
CA ALA A 51 -15.40 21.91 9.44
C ALA A 51 -16.84 21.55 9.86
N PRO A 52 -17.36 20.32 9.65
CA PRO A 52 -18.71 19.94 10.08
C PRO A 52 -18.91 19.93 11.60
N MET A 53 -17.80 19.90 12.38
CA MET A 53 -17.83 19.91 13.83
C MET A 53 -17.64 21.33 14.42
N ASN A 54 -17.69 22.38 13.57
CA ASN A 54 -17.36 23.76 13.94
C ASN A 54 -15.97 23.91 14.57
N LEU A 55 -15.03 23.05 14.18
CA LEU A 55 -13.63 23.09 14.61
C LEU A 55 -12.76 23.66 13.49
N HIS A 56 -11.94 24.66 13.82
CA HIS A 56 -11.09 25.36 12.85
C HIS A 56 -9.61 25.36 13.25
N PRO A 57 -8.96 24.19 13.32
CA PRO A 57 -7.55 24.11 13.67
C PRO A 57 -6.66 24.85 12.66
N LYS A 58 -5.54 25.42 13.14
CA LYS A 58 -4.57 26.09 12.27
C LYS A 58 -3.92 25.07 11.33
N LEU A 59 -3.80 25.44 10.05
CA LEU A 59 -3.23 24.54 9.03
C LEU A 59 -1.79 24.13 9.37
N SER A 60 -1.00 25.04 9.96
CA SER A 60 0.37 24.75 10.42
C SER A 60 0.40 23.63 11.46
N ASN A 61 -0.49 23.68 12.45
CA ASN A 61 -0.53 22.69 13.53
C ASN A 61 -0.99 21.32 13.02
N ILE A 62 -1.93 21.30 12.08
CA ILE A 62 -2.37 20.08 11.39
C ILE A 62 -1.23 19.50 10.56
N PHE A 63 -0.52 20.34 9.81
CA PHE A 63 0.63 19.92 9.01
C PHE A 63 1.73 19.30 9.88
N TYR A 64 2.10 19.94 10.99
CA TYR A 64 3.09 19.38 11.93
C TYR A 64 2.59 18.09 12.58
N ALA A 65 1.31 17.99 12.94
CA ALA A 65 0.71 16.77 13.46
C ALA A 65 0.78 15.61 12.45
N VAL A 66 0.56 15.91 11.16
CA VAL A 66 0.71 14.95 10.06
C VAL A 66 2.18 14.52 9.91
N MET A 67 3.13 15.47 9.91
CA MET A 67 4.58 15.17 9.82
C MET A 67 5.05 14.27 10.95
N ILE A 68 4.72 14.62 12.19
CA ILE A 68 5.08 13.80 13.36
C ILE A 68 4.38 12.44 13.30
N GLY A 69 3.15 12.39 12.79
CA GLY A 69 2.46 11.13 12.52
C GLY A 69 3.24 10.22 11.57
N TYR A 70 3.75 10.77 10.46
CA TYR A 70 4.60 10.00 9.54
C TYR A 70 5.90 9.52 10.18
N LEU A 71 6.56 10.38 10.96
CA LEU A 71 7.75 9.97 11.71
C LEU A 71 7.44 8.83 12.69
N GLY A 72 6.31 8.89 13.39
CA GLY A 72 5.86 7.81 14.28
C GLY A 72 5.64 6.48 13.56
N ASN A 73 5.08 6.54 12.34
CA ASN A 73 4.88 5.35 11.51
C ASN A 73 6.20 4.69 11.06
N LEU A 74 7.32 5.42 11.02
CA LEU A 74 8.64 4.83 10.75
C LEU A 74 9.14 3.98 11.92
N VAL A 75 8.74 4.32 13.14
CA VAL A 75 9.17 3.60 14.35
C VAL A 75 8.27 2.40 14.61
N ILE A 76 6.95 2.63 14.65
CA ILE A 76 5.96 1.58 14.92
C ILE A 76 4.79 1.77 13.94
N ASN A 77 4.43 0.68 13.26
CA ASN A 77 3.27 0.66 12.38
C ASN A 77 2.01 1.14 13.15
N ARG A 78 1.33 2.15 12.60
CA ARG A 78 0.10 2.78 13.13
C ARG A 78 0.27 3.72 14.33
N LEU A 79 1.48 3.92 14.86
CA LEU A 79 1.72 4.89 15.94
C LEU A 79 1.39 6.33 15.51
N GLY A 80 1.57 6.64 14.23
CA GLY A 80 1.33 7.97 13.68
C GLY A 80 -0.11 8.47 13.84
N GLU A 81 -1.09 7.57 13.83
CA GLU A 81 -2.50 7.91 14.01
C GLU A 81 -2.79 8.38 15.44
N VAL A 82 -2.12 7.79 16.43
CA VAL A 82 -2.23 8.19 17.83
C VAL A 82 -1.51 9.50 18.07
N LEU A 83 -0.30 9.65 17.51
CA LEU A 83 0.50 10.87 17.66
C LEU A 83 -0.20 12.09 17.09
N ARG A 84 -0.75 12.01 15.86
CA ARG A 84 -1.43 13.16 15.24
C ARG A 84 -2.62 13.65 16.07
N CYS A 85 -3.42 12.73 16.64
CA CYS A 85 -4.54 13.07 17.50
C CYS A 85 -4.08 13.68 18.83
N THR A 86 -3.00 13.15 19.40
CA THR A 86 -2.41 13.65 20.65
C THR A 86 -1.87 15.07 20.51
N ILE A 87 -1.21 15.37 19.38
CA ILE A 87 -0.70 16.70 19.06
C ILE A 87 -1.86 17.69 18.88
N LEU A 88 -2.91 17.33 18.14
CA LEU A 88 -4.08 18.18 18.01
C LEU A 88 -4.79 18.42 19.35
N LYS A 89 -4.87 17.42 20.23
CA LYS A 89 -5.39 17.63 21.60
C LYS A 89 -4.54 18.64 22.37
N ARG A 90 -3.21 18.60 22.24
CA ARG A 90 -2.31 19.49 22.99
C ARG A 90 -2.32 20.93 22.46
N TYR A 91 -2.28 21.12 21.14
CA TYR A 91 -2.08 22.45 20.53
C TYR A 91 -3.37 23.11 20.05
N GLU A 92 -4.37 22.32 19.65
CA GLU A 92 -5.66 22.81 19.12
C GLU A 92 -6.82 22.53 20.09
N LYS A 93 -6.56 21.87 21.23
CA LYS A 93 -7.56 21.50 22.24
C LYS A 93 -8.71 20.64 21.70
N ILE A 94 -8.50 19.97 20.57
CA ILE A 94 -9.50 19.08 19.96
C ILE A 94 -9.57 17.78 20.76
N PRO A 95 -10.77 17.31 21.17
CA PRO A 95 -10.91 16.02 21.85
C PRO A 95 -10.35 14.85 21.03
N LEU A 96 -9.71 13.89 21.71
CA LEU A 96 -9.15 12.70 21.06
C LEU A 96 -10.22 11.90 20.33
N THR A 97 -11.42 11.78 20.89
CA THR A 97 -12.53 11.03 20.28
C THR A 97 -12.96 11.64 18.94
N GLN A 98 -13.06 12.96 18.86
CA GLN A 98 -13.44 13.67 17.63
C GLN A 98 -12.33 13.58 16.58
N SER A 99 -11.09 13.88 16.96
CA SER A 99 -9.94 13.75 16.04
C SER A 99 -9.72 12.31 15.57
N PHE A 100 -9.87 11.32 16.45
CA PHE A 100 -9.79 9.90 16.09
C PHE A 100 -10.91 9.48 15.14
N GLY A 101 -12.15 9.95 15.36
CA GLY A 101 -13.26 9.74 14.44
C GLY A 101 -12.98 10.23 13.02
N THR A 102 -12.35 11.40 12.87
CA THR A 102 -11.94 11.89 11.53
C THR A 102 -10.89 11.01 10.87
N VAL A 103 -9.99 10.38 11.66
CA VAL A 103 -8.99 9.44 11.12
C VAL A 103 -9.68 8.22 10.55
N ILE A 104 -10.59 7.62 11.30
CA ILE A 104 -11.32 6.42 10.85
C ILE A 104 -12.15 6.75 9.61
N ALA A 105 -12.88 7.87 9.62
CA ALA A 105 -13.69 8.30 8.48
C ALA A 105 -12.83 8.49 7.21
N GLU A 106 -11.65 9.11 7.34
CA GLU A 106 -10.68 9.24 6.26
C GLU A 106 -10.28 7.86 5.70
N ARG A 107 -9.94 6.90 6.57
CA ARG A 107 -9.53 5.54 6.15
C ARG A 107 -10.66 4.77 5.47
N MET A 108 -11.90 4.92 5.95
CA MET A 108 -13.06 4.27 5.35
C MET A 108 -13.29 4.78 3.93
N ILE A 109 -13.27 6.10 3.72
CA ILE A 109 -13.41 6.69 2.39
C ILE A 109 -12.27 6.24 1.49
N ASP A 110 -11.01 6.32 1.95
CA ASP A 110 -9.84 5.88 1.18
C ASP A 110 -9.97 4.40 0.76
N THR A 111 -10.46 3.52 1.65
CA THR A 111 -10.66 2.09 1.37
C THR A 111 -11.76 1.85 0.33
N VAL A 112 -12.89 2.55 0.46
CA VAL A 112 -13.99 2.46 -0.52
C VAL A 112 -13.54 2.92 -1.90
N VAL A 113 -12.80 4.02 -1.98
CA VAL A 113 -12.26 4.54 -3.25
C VAL A 113 -11.28 3.56 -3.88
N VAL A 114 -10.34 3.00 -3.11
CA VAL A 114 -9.40 2.01 -3.62
C VAL A 114 -10.12 0.75 -4.09
N LEU A 115 -11.11 0.26 -3.35
CA LEU A 115 -11.90 -0.91 -3.73
C LEU A 115 -12.68 -0.67 -5.03
N MET A 116 -13.25 0.53 -5.18
CA MET A 116 -13.96 0.93 -6.40
C MET A 116 -13.01 0.98 -7.60
N LEU A 117 -11.87 1.67 -7.47
CA LEU A 117 -10.87 1.76 -8.53
C LEU A 117 -10.31 0.38 -8.89
N PHE A 118 -10.06 -0.47 -7.90
CA PHE A 118 -9.62 -1.85 -8.12
C PHE A 118 -10.64 -2.67 -8.90
N SER A 119 -11.92 -2.55 -8.55
CA SER A 119 -13.02 -3.24 -9.25
C SER A 119 -13.14 -2.76 -10.70
N ILE A 120 -13.05 -1.45 -10.93
CA ILE A 120 -13.03 -0.86 -12.28
C ILE A 120 -11.82 -1.38 -13.06
N SER A 121 -10.64 -1.43 -12.44
CA SER A 121 -9.43 -1.96 -13.09
C SER A 121 -9.59 -3.42 -13.51
N ILE A 122 -10.19 -4.27 -12.66
CA ILE A 122 -10.49 -5.67 -13.01
C ILE A 122 -11.46 -5.73 -14.18
N TRP A 123 -12.49 -4.90 -14.16
CA TRP A 123 -13.51 -4.88 -15.21
C TRP A 123 -12.93 -4.47 -16.56
N ILE A 124 -12.10 -3.43 -16.61
CA ILE A 124 -11.39 -3.00 -17.83
C ILE A 124 -10.48 -4.12 -18.36
N GLU A 125 -9.78 -4.80 -17.45
CA GLU A 125 -8.81 -5.85 -17.78
C GLU A 125 -9.42 -7.25 -17.91
N TYR A 126 -10.74 -7.37 -17.86
CA TYR A 126 -11.43 -8.66 -17.78
C TYR A 126 -11.01 -9.60 -18.92
N ASN A 127 -10.95 -9.10 -20.16
CA ASN A 127 -10.56 -9.92 -21.32
C ASN A 127 -9.11 -10.41 -21.20
N ARG A 128 -8.18 -9.54 -20.80
CA ARG A 128 -6.78 -9.91 -20.61
C ARG A 128 -6.62 -10.92 -19.46
N LEU A 129 -7.36 -10.74 -18.37
CA LEU A 129 -7.38 -11.65 -17.23
C LEU A 129 -7.92 -13.03 -17.64
N GLN A 130 -8.99 -13.09 -18.44
CA GLN A 130 -9.55 -14.36 -18.93
C GLN A 130 -8.54 -15.13 -19.79
N THR A 131 -7.89 -14.46 -20.75
CA THR A 131 -6.83 -15.08 -21.57
C THR A 131 -5.65 -15.54 -20.73
N TYR A 132 -5.19 -14.71 -19.79
CA TYR A 132 -4.07 -15.07 -18.92
C TYR A 132 -4.38 -16.28 -18.04
N ILE A 133 -5.58 -16.32 -17.43
CA ILE A 133 -6.03 -17.43 -16.58
C ILE A 133 -6.19 -18.71 -17.42
N SER A 134 -6.77 -18.63 -18.61
CA SER A 134 -6.97 -19.80 -19.46
C SER A 134 -5.65 -20.42 -19.91
N GLU A 135 -4.69 -19.59 -20.33
CA GLU A 135 -3.38 -20.04 -20.82
C GLU A 135 -2.47 -20.52 -19.69
N ASN A 136 -2.32 -19.74 -18.63
CA ASN A 136 -1.30 -19.99 -17.60
C ASN A 136 -1.77 -20.83 -16.43
N ILE A 137 -3.09 -20.94 -16.20
CA ILE A 137 -3.64 -21.66 -15.05
C ILE A 137 -4.47 -22.85 -15.53
N ILE A 138 -5.53 -22.61 -16.30
CA ILE A 138 -6.51 -23.66 -16.64
C ILE A 138 -5.89 -24.71 -17.55
N SER A 139 -5.20 -24.30 -18.61
CA SER A 139 -4.59 -25.23 -19.57
C SER A 139 -3.55 -26.17 -18.93
N PRO A 140 -2.54 -25.68 -18.19
CA PRO A 140 -1.57 -26.55 -17.53
C PRO A 140 -2.20 -27.39 -16.41
N LEU A 141 -3.20 -26.88 -15.69
CA LEU A 141 -3.91 -27.66 -14.69
C LEU A 141 -4.69 -28.81 -15.31
N LYS A 142 -5.43 -28.56 -16.41
CA LYS A 142 -6.12 -29.60 -17.17
C LYS A 142 -5.14 -30.67 -17.66
N LEU A 143 -4.02 -30.27 -18.26
CA LEU A 143 -2.99 -31.21 -18.73
C LEU A 143 -2.45 -32.09 -17.60
N ARG A 144 -2.18 -31.52 -16.42
CA ARG A 144 -1.75 -32.30 -15.24
C ARG A 144 -2.84 -33.29 -14.80
N LEU A 145 -4.10 -32.87 -14.74
CA LEU A 145 -5.21 -33.73 -14.35
C LEU A 145 -5.46 -34.87 -15.37
N TYR A 146 -5.44 -34.57 -16.67
CA TYR A 146 -5.56 -35.58 -17.73
C TYR A 146 -4.40 -36.58 -17.67
N SER A 147 -3.15 -36.12 -17.52
CA SER A 147 -1.99 -37.01 -17.40
C SER A 147 -2.09 -37.96 -16.19
N TYR A 148 -2.70 -37.50 -15.09
CA TYR A 148 -2.89 -38.32 -13.89
C TYR A 148 -4.03 -39.35 -14.09
N ALA A 149 -5.12 -38.94 -14.73
CA ALA A 149 -6.25 -39.81 -15.05
C ALA A 149 -5.86 -40.92 -16.04
N GLU A 150 -5.14 -40.60 -17.11
CA GLU A 150 -4.65 -41.58 -18.09
C GLU A 150 -3.68 -42.58 -17.46
N ASN A 151 -2.71 -42.12 -16.66
CA ASN A 151 -1.78 -43.02 -15.97
C ASN A 151 -2.49 -43.97 -15.00
N THR A 152 -3.56 -43.51 -14.35
CA THR A 152 -4.36 -44.37 -13.45
C THR A 152 -5.20 -45.39 -14.24
N MET A 153 -5.80 -44.99 -15.36
CA MET A 153 -6.54 -45.90 -16.24
C MET A 153 -5.64 -46.97 -16.87
N LEU A 154 -4.43 -46.58 -17.29
CA LEU A 154 -3.40 -47.51 -17.79
C LEU A 154 -2.97 -48.53 -16.73
N LEU A 155 -2.84 -48.11 -15.47
CA LEU A 155 -2.55 -49.03 -14.36
C LEU A 155 -3.69 -50.02 -14.09
N PHE A 156 -4.95 -49.58 -14.15
CA PHE A 156 -6.10 -50.48 -14.02
C PHE A 156 -6.23 -51.47 -15.18
N LEU A 157 -5.95 -51.03 -16.42
CA LEU A 157 -5.91 -51.92 -17.59
C LEU A 157 -4.75 -52.92 -17.52
N ALA A 158 -3.59 -52.53 -17.01
CA ALA A 158 -2.45 -53.43 -16.78
C ALA A 158 -2.71 -54.45 -15.65
N ALA A 159 -3.45 -54.06 -14.62
CA ALA A 159 -3.80 -54.96 -13.50
C ALA A 159 -4.98 -55.90 -13.78
N GLY A 160 -5.88 -55.54 -14.71
CA GLY A 160 -7.06 -56.34 -15.08
C GLY A 160 -6.83 -57.40 -16.17
N PHE A 161 -5.64 -57.44 -16.77
CA PHE A 161 -5.23 -58.42 -17.79
C PHE A 161 -4.14 -59.39 -17.31
N GLY A 162 -3.92 -59.50 -15.99
CA GLY A 162 -2.99 -60.43 -15.36
C GLY A 162 -3.66 -61.68 -14.81
#